data_AF-A0A452FTW1-F1
#
_entry.id   AF-A0A452FTW1-F1
#
_cell.length_a   1.000
_cell.length_b   1.000
_cell.length_c   1.000
_cell.angle_alpha   90.00
_cell.angle_beta   90.00
_cell.angle_gamma   90.00
#
_symmetry.space_group_name_H-M   'P 1'
#
loop_
_entity.id
_entity.type
_entity.pdbx_description
1 polymer ?
#
loop_
_entity_poly.entity_id
_entity_poly.type
_entity_poly.pdbx_seq_one_letter_code
_entity_poly.pdbx_strand_id
1 'polypeptide(L)'
;EASRGTESKPHSRPYMAYLEIVTSQGKQKACSGFLIRRDFVLTAAHCAGRSVTVTLGAHNIKKKEDTWQRLEVIKQFPYPKYDPVGLHDIMLLKLKEKANLTLAVGTLPLPPHVTFIHPGRMCQVAGVKEPASSTLQEVKLRLMEPRACSHFPAFDHNLQLCGDSGGPLLCAGVAQGIVSYGLSSAKPPAVFTRISPYRPWIDEVLKEN
;
A
#
# COMPACT_ATOMS: atom_id res chain seq x y z
N GLU A 1 3.45 -18.21 -15.98
CA GLU A 1 2.98 -16.96 -16.60
C GLU A 1 2.87 -15.90 -15.51
N ALA A 2 3.47 -14.72 -15.70
CA ALA A 2 3.27 -13.63 -14.74
C ALA A 2 1.85 -13.10 -14.93
N SER A 3 1.03 -13.14 -13.88
CA SER A 3 -0.36 -12.72 -13.92
C SER A 3 -0.47 -11.25 -14.30
N ARG A 4 -0.85 -10.98 -15.56
CA ARG A 4 -1.22 -9.64 -16.03
C ARG A 4 -2.46 -9.24 -15.24
N GLY A 5 -2.36 -8.17 -14.46
CA GLY A 5 -3.50 -7.64 -13.70
C GLY A 5 -4.69 -7.32 -14.61
N THR A 6 -5.89 -7.38 -14.06
CA THR A 6 -7.13 -7.00 -14.74
C THR A 6 -7.64 -5.70 -14.17
N GLU A 7 -8.35 -4.92 -14.99
CA GLU A 7 -9.02 -3.72 -14.49
C GLU A 7 -10.03 -4.11 -13.39
N SER A 8 -9.95 -3.43 -12.26
CA SER A 8 -10.89 -3.63 -11.15
C SER A 8 -12.27 -3.13 -11.55
N LYS A 9 -13.33 -3.73 -11.00
CA LYS A 9 -14.66 -3.11 -11.10
C LYS A 9 -14.60 -1.72 -10.44
N PRO A 10 -15.12 -0.65 -11.08
CA PRO A 10 -15.09 0.70 -10.51
C PRO A 10 -15.55 0.73 -9.06
N HIS A 11 -14.75 1.37 -8.21
CA HIS A 11 -14.99 1.57 -6.77
C HIS A 11 -15.16 0.28 -5.94
N SER A 12 -14.83 -0.90 -6.47
CA SER A 12 -14.88 -2.18 -5.72
C SER A 12 -13.81 -2.34 -4.64
N ARG A 13 -12.87 -1.39 -4.58
CA ARG A 13 -11.77 -1.32 -3.60
C ARG A 13 -11.81 0.05 -2.92
N PRO A 14 -12.83 0.35 -2.11
CA PRO A 14 -13.13 1.71 -1.63
C PRO A 14 -12.07 2.26 -0.67
N TYR A 15 -11.15 1.42 -0.19
CA TYR A 15 -10.03 1.80 0.67
C TYR A 15 -8.79 2.27 -0.10
N MET A 16 -8.73 2.09 -1.42
CA MET A 16 -7.54 2.45 -2.19
C MET A 16 -7.29 3.96 -2.17
N ALA A 17 -6.03 4.32 -1.93
CA ALA A 17 -5.56 5.69 -1.97
C ALA A 17 -4.49 5.84 -3.06
N TYR A 18 -4.72 6.77 -3.99
CA TYR A 18 -3.69 7.22 -4.92
C TYR A 18 -2.92 8.38 -4.30
N LEU A 19 -1.59 8.32 -4.34
CA LEU A 19 -0.71 9.28 -3.68
C LEU A 19 0.08 10.05 -4.74
N GLU A 20 -0.11 11.37 -4.77
CA GLU A 20 0.73 12.29 -5.54
C GLU A 20 1.76 12.93 -4.62
N ILE A 21 3.02 12.72 -4.92
CA ILE A 21 4.15 13.06 -4.06
C ILE A 21 5.06 14.02 -4.80
N VAL A 22 5.29 15.19 -4.20
CA VAL A 22 6.34 16.10 -4.64
C VAL A 22 7.59 15.74 -3.84
N THR A 23 8.65 15.33 -4.52
CA THR A 23 9.95 15.03 -3.88
C THR A 23 10.69 16.30 -3.46
N SER A 24 11.75 16.16 -2.65
CA SER A 24 12.62 17.29 -2.28
C SER A 24 13.24 18.00 -3.48
N GLN A 25 13.46 17.28 -4.59
CA GLN A 25 13.99 17.79 -5.86
C GLN A 25 12.90 18.45 -6.75
N GLY A 26 11.66 18.56 -6.27
CA GLY A 26 10.54 19.10 -7.04
C GLY A 26 9.97 18.14 -8.11
N LYS A 27 10.48 16.90 -8.20
CA LYS A 27 9.94 15.89 -9.11
C LYS A 27 8.63 15.31 -8.56
N GLN A 28 7.70 15.03 -9.47
CA GLN A 28 6.46 14.32 -9.17
C GLN A 28 6.70 12.81 -9.13
N LYS A 29 6.14 12.14 -8.13
CA LYS A 29 6.13 10.69 -7.95
C LYS A 29 4.72 10.24 -7.58
N ALA A 30 4.34 9.06 -8.03
CA ALA A 30 3.10 8.42 -7.62
C ALA A 30 3.40 7.21 -6.72
N CYS A 31 2.54 7.00 -5.73
CA CYS A 31 2.49 5.79 -4.92
C CYS A 31 1.04 5.36 -4.70
N SER A 32 0.88 4.19 -4.09
CA SER A 32 -0.40 3.70 -3.60
C SER A 32 -0.37 3.59 -2.07
N GLY A 33 -1.54 3.72 -1.46
CA GLY A 33 -1.78 3.45 -0.06
C GLY A 33 -3.20 2.94 0.14
N PHE A 34 -3.62 2.84 1.39
CA PHE A 34 -5.01 2.53 1.73
C PHE A 34 -5.46 3.20 3.01
N LEU A 35 -6.74 3.57 3.04
CA LEU A 35 -7.37 4.22 4.17
C LEU A 35 -7.60 3.22 5.31
N ILE A 36 -7.07 3.49 6.50
CA ILE A 36 -7.24 2.63 7.69
C ILE A 36 -8.10 3.30 8.77
N ARG A 37 -8.19 4.64 8.73
CA ARG A 37 -9.05 5.49 9.55
C ARG A 37 -9.46 6.68 8.70
N ARG A 38 -10.57 7.36 9.00
CA ARG A 38 -11.07 8.48 8.17
C ARG A 38 -10.03 9.57 7.93
N ASP A 39 -9.07 9.73 8.83
CA ASP A 39 -7.99 10.72 8.81
C ASP A 39 -6.59 10.09 8.64
N PHE A 40 -6.47 8.78 8.43
CA PHE A 40 -5.19 8.10 8.28
C PHE A 40 -5.13 7.11 7.11
N VAL A 41 -4.11 7.29 6.29
CA VAL A 41 -3.71 6.38 5.20
C VAL A 41 -2.43 5.65 5.58
N LEU A 42 -2.37 4.35 5.31
CA LEU A 42 -1.18 3.52 5.44
C LEU A 42 -0.53 3.30 4.07
N THR A 43 0.79 3.46 4.00
CA THR A 43 1.58 3.31 2.76
C THR A 43 3.02 2.89 3.09
N ALA A 44 3.89 2.82 2.09
CA ALA A 44 5.31 2.54 2.23
C ALA A 44 6.09 3.81 2.64
N ALA A 45 7.14 3.67 3.44
CA ALA A 45 7.98 4.79 3.88
C ALA A 45 8.78 5.42 2.74
N HIS A 46 9.20 4.62 1.74
CA HIS A 46 9.87 5.13 0.55
C HIS A 46 8.99 6.04 -0.33
N CYS A 47 7.69 6.15 -0.03
CA CYS A 47 6.75 7.08 -0.63
C CYS A 47 6.71 8.45 0.07
N ALA A 48 7.55 8.69 1.08
CA ALA A 48 7.68 10.00 1.69
C ALA A 48 8.16 11.05 0.67
N GLY A 49 7.74 12.30 0.88
CA GLY A 49 8.16 13.43 0.05
C GLY A 49 7.99 14.76 0.77
N ARG A 50 8.29 15.85 0.05
CA ARG A 50 8.10 17.23 0.53
C ARG A 50 6.63 17.53 0.81
N SER A 51 5.74 17.09 -0.08
CA SER A 51 4.30 17.17 0.10
C SER A 51 3.62 15.96 -0.52
N VAL A 52 2.53 15.53 0.09
CA VAL A 52 1.73 14.38 -0.36
C VAL A 52 0.27 14.80 -0.44
N THR A 53 -0.36 14.51 -1.57
CA THR A 53 -1.82 14.63 -1.75
C THR A 53 -2.41 13.24 -1.94
N VAL A 54 -3.46 12.95 -1.20
CA VAL A 54 -4.19 11.68 -1.24
C VAL A 54 -5.45 11.88 -2.07
N THR A 55 -5.70 11.00 -3.04
CA THR A 55 -6.98 10.90 -3.74
C THR A 55 -7.65 9.57 -3.40
N LEU A 56 -8.81 9.64 -2.76
CA LEU A 56 -9.68 8.49 -2.44
C LEU A 56 -10.86 8.43 -3.42
N GLY A 57 -11.47 7.25 -3.56
CA GLY A 57 -12.69 7.07 -4.34
C GLY A 57 -12.50 7.12 -5.86
N ALA A 58 -11.25 7.17 -6.34
CA ALA A 58 -10.92 7.19 -7.76
C ALA A 58 -10.89 5.78 -8.36
N HIS A 59 -11.45 5.63 -9.56
CA HIS A 59 -11.21 4.48 -10.43
C HIS A 59 -10.23 4.82 -11.55
N ASN A 60 -10.46 5.91 -12.28
CA ASN A 60 -9.55 6.43 -13.29
C ASN A 60 -8.87 7.72 -12.84
N ILE A 61 -7.59 7.69 -12.50
CA ILE A 61 -6.84 8.83 -11.96
C ILE A 61 -6.66 10.00 -12.94
N LYS A 62 -6.93 9.81 -14.24
CA LYS A 62 -6.85 10.86 -15.27
C LYS A 62 -8.20 11.54 -15.52
N LYS A 63 -9.28 11.02 -14.95
CA LYS A 63 -10.63 11.56 -15.09
C LYS A 63 -11.16 11.92 -13.71
N LYS A 64 -11.46 13.20 -13.49
CA LYS A 64 -12.11 13.62 -12.26
C LYS A 64 -13.50 12.98 -12.18
N GLU A 65 -13.74 12.21 -11.12
CA GLU A 65 -15.04 11.57 -10.85
C GLU A 65 -15.69 12.23 -9.62
N ASP A 66 -17.02 12.22 -9.53
CA ASP A 66 -17.75 12.81 -8.40
C ASP A 66 -17.47 12.13 -7.06
N THR A 67 -16.96 10.90 -7.10
CA THR A 67 -16.56 10.11 -5.94
C THR A 67 -15.21 10.54 -5.35
N TRP A 68 -14.45 11.38 -6.06
CA TRP A 68 -13.11 11.77 -5.63
C TRP A 68 -13.13 12.57 -4.34
N GLN A 69 -12.27 12.18 -3.42
CA GLN A 69 -11.91 13.00 -2.26
C GLN A 69 -10.42 13.24 -2.30
N ARG A 70 -10.03 14.46 -2.70
CA ARG A 70 -8.64 14.90 -2.76
C ARG A 70 -8.30 15.61 -1.45
N LEU A 71 -7.41 15.02 -0.66
CA LEU A 71 -7.10 15.43 0.70
C LEU A 71 -5.61 15.68 0.86
N GLU A 72 -5.26 16.81 1.46
CA GLU A 72 -3.87 17.14 1.79
C GLU A 72 -3.38 16.31 2.98
N VAL A 73 -2.11 15.92 2.97
CA VAL A 73 -1.43 15.32 4.12
C VAL A 73 -0.77 16.41 4.95
N ILE A 74 -1.12 16.49 6.23
CA ILE A 74 -0.54 17.48 7.17
C ILE A 74 0.68 16.93 7.92
N LYS A 75 0.79 15.61 8.06
CA LYS A 75 1.91 14.98 8.76
C LYS A 75 2.19 13.57 8.22
N GLN A 76 3.46 13.27 8.04
CA GLN A 76 3.98 11.98 7.58
C GLN A 76 4.72 11.32 8.75
N PHE A 77 4.43 10.05 9.02
CA PHE A 77 5.03 9.26 10.09
C PHE A 77 5.70 8.01 9.50
N PRO A 78 6.88 8.14 8.89
CA PRO A 78 7.67 6.97 8.52
C PRO A 78 8.06 6.20 9.78
N TYR A 79 8.18 4.87 9.69
CA TYR A 79 8.65 4.09 10.81
C TYR A 79 10.04 4.56 11.25
N PRO A 80 10.31 4.76 12.55
CA PRO A 80 11.57 5.35 13.01
C PRO A 80 12.84 4.57 12.61
N LYS A 81 12.72 3.26 12.39
CA LYS A 81 13.83 2.40 11.93
C LYS A 81 13.82 2.14 10.42
N TYR A 82 13.07 2.89 9.63
CA TYR A 82 13.06 2.75 8.17
C TYR A 82 14.49 2.82 7.60
N ASP A 83 14.84 1.81 6.79
CA ASP A 83 16.11 1.71 6.10
C ASP A 83 15.87 1.68 4.58
N PRO A 84 16.46 2.61 3.80
CA PRO A 84 16.39 2.62 2.34
C PRO A 84 16.83 1.32 1.65
N VAL A 85 17.55 0.43 2.35
CA VAL A 85 17.94 -0.91 1.86
C VAL A 85 16.73 -1.88 1.79
N GLY A 86 15.55 -1.47 2.28
CA GLY A 86 14.27 -2.15 2.07
C GLY A 86 13.61 -2.69 3.34
N LEU A 87 14.14 -2.36 4.52
CA LEU A 87 13.57 -2.77 5.81
C LEU A 87 12.71 -1.68 6.41
N HIS A 88 11.71 -2.12 7.18
CA HIS A 88 10.79 -1.23 7.89
C HIS A 88 10.09 -0.18 7.01
N ASP A 89 9.78 -0.58 5.79
CA ASP A 89 9.21 0.28 4.76
C ASP A 89 7.69 0.44 4.95
N ILE A 90 7.32 1.22 5.95
CA ILE A 90 5.93 1.50 6.34
C ILE A 90 5.80 2.93 6.88
N MET A 91 4.72 3.61 6.50
CA MET A 91 4.45 4.99 6.88
C MET A 91 2.96 5.26 7.03
N LEU A 92 2.61 6.03 8.05
CA LEU A 92 1.28 6.61 8.23
C LEU A 92 1.22 8.05 7.71
N LEU A 93 0.13 8.39 7.04
CA LEU A 93 -0.16 9.73 6.54
C LEU A 93 -1.39 10.27 7.28
N LYS A 94 -1.23 11.37 8.03
CA LYS A 94 -2.35 12.08 8.65
C LYS A 94 -2.92 13.07 7.66
N LEU A 95 -4.20 12.89 7.34
CA LEU A 95 -4.96 13.76 6.46
C LEU A 95 -5.33 15.06 7.19
N LYS A 96 -5.39 16.17 6.45
CA LYS A 96 -5.83 17.48 6.95
C LYS A 96 -7.25 17.43 7.49
N GLU A 97 -8.11 16.68 6.81
CA GLU A 97 -9.52 16.53 7.11
C GLU A 97 -9.91 15.04 7.06
N LYS A 98 -10.98 14.69 7.78
CA LYS A 98 -11.52 13.33 7.78
C LYS A 98 -12.22 13.08 6.44
N ALA A 99 -11.84 12.00 5.77
CA ALA A 99 -12.56 11.47 4.62
C ALA A 99 -14.04 11.18 4.96
N ASN A 100 -14.91 11.45 4.00
CA ASN A 100 -16.32 11.09 4.06
C ASN A 100 -16.46 9.64 3.60
N LEU A 101 -17.03 8.79 4.45
CA LEU A 101 -17.28 7.40 4.08
C LEU A 101 -18.47 7.35 3.11
N THR A 102 -18.26 6.72 1.97
CA THR A 102 -19.25 6.56 0.89
C THR A 102 -19.16 5.15 0.33
N LEU A 103 -19.98 4.82 -0.67
CA LEU A 103 -19.83 3.55 -1.39
C LEU A 103 -18.48 3.41 -2.10
N ALA A 104 -17.81 4.53 -2.42
CA ALA A 104 -16.52 4.56 -3.08
C ALA A 104 -15.33 4.82 -2.13
N VAL A 105 -15.58 5.22 -0.88
CA VAL A 105 -14.56 5.55 0.11
C VAL A 105 -14.83 4.84 1.43
N GLY A 106 -13.94 3.92 1.79
CA GLY A 106 -14.09 3.05 2.96
C GLY A 106 -12.75 2.77 3.62
N THR A 107 -12.76 2.31 4.87
CA THR A 107 -11.54 1.90 5.58
C THR A 107 -11.27 0.40 5.40
N LEU A 108 -10.00 0.01 5.37
CA LEU A 108 -9.57 -1.38 5.34
C LEU A 108 -9.11 -1.82 6.74
N PRO A 109 -9.63 -2.94 7.29
CA PRO A 109 -9.18 -3.44 8.58
C PRO A 109 -7.74 -3.93 8.52
N LEU A 110 -7.02 -3.63 9.59
CA LEU A 110 -5.67 -4.11 9.82
C LEU A 110 -5.68 -5.48 10.49
N PRO A 111 -4.62 -6.29 10.33
CA PRO A 111 -4.56 -7.61 10.92
C PRO A 111 -4.43 -7.47 12.45
N PRO A 112 -4.94 -8.45 13.22
CA PRO A 112 -4.67 -8.49 14.64
C PRO A 112 -3.17 -8.68 14.91
N HIS A 113 -2.74 -8.42 16.14
CA HIS A 113 -1.33 -8.52 16.52
C HIS A 113 -0.79 -9.92 16.24
N VAL A 114 0.38 -9.99 15.61
CA VAL A 114 1.17 -11.22 15.41
C VAL A 114 0.39 -12.35 14.72
N THR A 115 -0.24 -12.06 13.58
CA THR A 115 -0.72 -13.12 12.67
C THR A 115 0.31 -13.44 11.59
N PHE A 116 0.59 -14.72 11.41
CA PHE A 116 1.26 -15.24 10.23
C PHE A 116 0.24 -15.77 9.24
N ILE A 117 0.47 -15.50 7.96
CA ILE A 117 -0.25 -16.16 6.87
C ILE A 117 0.66 -17.21 6.28
N HIS A 118 0.12 -18.41 6.14
CA HIS A 118 0.84 -19.51 5.53
C HIS A 118 1.05 -19.28 4.03
N PRO A 119 2.26 -19.56 3.51
CA PRO A 119 2.50 -19.65 2.09
C PRO A 119 1.48 -20.54 1.36
N GLY A 120 1.29 -20.28 0.09
CA GLY A 120 0.31 -20.95 -0.75
C GLY A 120 -1.09 -20.34 -0.69
N ARG A 121 -1.37 -19.44 0.27
CA ARG A 121 -2.62 -18.70 0.36
C ARG A 121 -2.78 -17.75 -0.83
N MET A 122 -3.98 -17.71 -1.41
CA MET A 122 -4.33 -16.72 -2.41
C MET A 122 -4.71 -15.41 -1.74
N CYS A 123 -4.07 -14.34 -2.22
CA CYS A 123 -4.29 -12.97 -1.80
C CYS A 123 -4.60 -12.12 -3.03
N GLN A 124 -4.99 -10.87 -2.80
CA GLN A 124 -5.31 -9.91 -3.83
C GLN A 124 -4.50 -8.65 -3.62
N VAL A 125 -4.14 -8.03 -4.71
CA VAL A 125 -3.37 -6.81 -4.76
C VAL A 125 -4.06 -5.87 -5.73
N ALA A 126 -4.26 -4.61 -5.36
CA ALA A 126 -4.84 -3.59 -6.22
C ALA A 126 -3.97 -2.34 -6.24
N GLY A 127 -3.87 -1.65 -7.37
CA GLY A 127 -3.04 -0.46 -7.51
C GLY A 127 -3.12 0.17 -8.89
N VAL A 128 -2.70 1.42 -8.97
CA VAL A 128 -2.56 2.13 -10.24
C VAL A 128 -1.08 2.08 -10.64
N LYS A 129 -0.81 1.63 -11.86
CA LYS A 129 0.57 1.51 -12.39
C LYS A 129 0.77 2.50 -13.53
N GLU A 130 0.92 3.77 -13.20
CA GLU A 130 1.27 4.80 -14.20
C GLU A 130 2.72 4.59 -14.70
N PRO A 131 3.01 4.81 -16.00
CA PRO A 131 2.08 5.24 -17.05
C PRO A 131 1.33 4.08 -17.75
N ALA A 132 1.57 2.83 -17.34
CA ALA A 132 1.04 1.64 -18.01
C ALA A 132 -0.49 1.50 -17.91
N SER A 133 -1.11 2.01 -16.84
CA SER A 133 -2.57 2.09 -16.71
C SER A 133 -2.98 3.28 -15.84
N SER A 134 -4.08 3.94 -16.25
CA SER A 134 -4.74 5.01 -15.51
C SER A 134 -5.94 4.55 -14.69
N THR A 135 -6.41 3.32 -14.91
CA THR A 135 -7.50 2.70 -14.14
C THR A 135 -6.92 1.77 -13.08
N LEU A 136 -7.62 1.65 -11.94
CA LEU A 136 -7.24 0.74 -10.88
C LEU A 136 -7.18 -0.70 -11.42
N GLN A 137 -6.03 -1.34 -11.29
CA GLN A 137 -5.82 -2.74 -11.66
C GLN A 137 -5.83 -3.59 -10.40
N GLU A 138 -6.23 -4.85 -10.54
CA GLU A 138 -6.08 -5.86 -9.51
C GLU A 138 -5.50 -7.16 -10.04
N VAL A 139 -4.84 -7.90 -9.16
CA VAL A 139 -4.26 -9.20 -9.46
C VAL A 139 -4.44 -10.11 -8.26
N LYS A 140 -4.83 -11.36 -8.54
CA LYS A 140 -4.78 -12.43 -7.56
C LYS A 140 -3.36 -12.98 -7.55
N LEU A 141 -2.76 -13.04 -6.37
CA LEU A 141 -1.42 -13.55 -6.19
C LEU A 141 -1.38 -14.68 -5.18
N ARG A 142 -0.38 -15.53 -5.32
CA ARG A 142 -0.10 -16.58 -4.34
C ARG A 142 1.01 -16.10 -3.41
N LEU A 143 0.78 -16.16 -2.11
CA LEU A 143 1.84 -15.93 -1.14
C LEU A 143 2.90 -17.02 -1.31
N MET A 144 4.14 -16.62 -1.57
CA MET A 144 5.24 -17.54 -1.83
C MET A 144 5.95 -17.94 -0.54
N GLU A 145 6.66 -19.06 -0.61
CA GLU A 145 7.57 -19.46 0.46
C GLU A 145 8.67 -18.39 0.66
N PRO A 146 9.12 -18.13 1.89
CA PRO A 146 10.15 -17.11 2.16
C PRO A 146 11.43 -17.33 1.35
N ARG A 147 11.77 -18.60 1.09
CA ARG A 147 12.93 -19.00 0.27
C ARG A 147 12.86 -18.47 -1.18
N ALA A 148 11.67 -18.19 -1.71
CA ALA A 148 11.55 -17.60 -3.05
C ALA A 148 12.14 -16.18 -3.10
N CYS A 149 12.13 -15.45 -1.99
CA CYS A 149 12.70 -14.11 -1.87
C CYS A 149 14.11 -14.09 -1.25
N SER A 150 14.74 -15.24 -1.00
CA SER A 150 16.06 -15.29 -0.34
C SER A 150 17.21 -14.70 -1.17
N HIS A 151 17.00 -14.50 -2.47
CA HIS A 151 17.97 -13.83 -3.33
C HIS A 151 18.01 -12.31 -3.13
N PHE A 152 17.00 -11.74 -2.44
CA PHE A 152 17.06 -10.36 -1.97
C PHE A 152 17.89 -10.31 -0.68
N PRO A 153 19.08 -9.67 -0.66
CA PRO A 153 20.00 -9.75 0.48
C PRO A 153 19.42 -9.20 1.79
N ALA A 154 18.52 -8.22 1.70
CA ALA A 154 17.88 -7.57 2.84
C ALA A 154 16.54 -8.22 3.26
N PHE A 155 16.18 -9.37 2.68
CA PHE A 155 14.90 -10.00 2.97
C PHE A 155 14.86 -10.61 4.37
N ASP A 156 13.89 -10.18 5.18
CA ASP A 156 13.62 -10.74 6.51
C ASP A 156 12.18 -11.28 6.58
N HIS A 157 12.05 -12.60 6.69
CA HIS A 157 10.75 -13.27 6.79
C HIS A 157 9.90 -12.82 8.00
N ASN A 158 10.53 -12.35 9.07
CA ASN A 158 9.83 -11.83 10.25
C ASN A 158 9.22 -10.44 10.02
N LEU A 159 9.70 -9.71 9.01
CA LEU A 159 9.26 -8.34 8.73
C LEU A 159 8.61 -8.20 7.35
N GLN A 160 8.76 -9.20 6.48
CA GLN A 160 8.37 -9.13 5.08
C GLN A 160 7.71 -10.41 4.57
N LEU A 161 6.96 -10.25 3.48
CA LEU A 161 6.25 -11.29 2.75
C LEU A 161 6.77 -11.36 1.32
N CYS A 162 6.76 -12.57 0.74
CA CYS A 162 7.14 -12.81 -0.64
C CYS A 162 5.88 -13.07 -1.47
N GLY A 163 5.64 -12.29 -2.51
CA GLY A 163 4.49 -12.45 -3.40
C GLY A 163 4.90 -12.33 -4.86
N ASP A 164 4.00 -12.66 -5.78
CA ASP A 164 4.31 -12.60 -7.21
C ASP A 164 4.11 -11.19 -7.84
N SER A 165 3.42 -10.24 -7.19
CA SER A 165 2.96 -8.97 -7.81
C SER A 165 2.63 -7.82 -6.83
N GLY A 166 3.02 -6.57 -7.10
CA GLY A 166 2.90 -5.42 -6.16
C GLY A 166 1.58 -4.61 -6.12
N GLY A 167 1.07 -4.36 -4.89
CA GLY A 167 0.08 -3.37 -4.35
C GLY A 167 -0.22 -3.76 -2.87
N PRO A 168 -1.11 -3.10 -2.10
CA PRO A 168 -1.54 -3.60 -0.79
C PRO A 168 -2.04 -5.05 -0.89
N LEU A 169 -1.42 -5.91 -0.11
CA LEU A 169 -1.69 -7.35 -0.11
C LEU A 169 -2.86 -7.64 0.81
N LEU A 170 -4.04 -7.89 0.26
CA LEU A 170 -5.21 -8.36 0.98
C LEU A 170 -5.30 -9.88 0.97
N CYS A 171 -5.42 -10.49 2.14
CA CYS A 171 -5.74 -11.90 2.26
C CYS A 171 -6.96 -12.05 3.18
N ALA A 172 -7.99 -12.76 2.71
CA ALA A 172 -9.26 -12.93 3.43
C ALA A 172 -9.89 -11.60 3.90
N GLY A 173 -9.82 -10.55 3.07
CA GLY A 173 -10.42 -9.24 3.36
C GLY A 173 -9.62 -8.34 4.32
N VAL A 174 -8.45 -8.77 4.77
CA VAL A 174 -7.60 -8.04 5.72
C VAL A 174 -6.30 -7.60 5.04
N ALA A 175 -5.81 -6.40 5.34
CA ALA A 175 -4.51 -5.92 4.86
C ALA A 175 -3.38 -6.71 5.53
N GLN A 176 -2.48 -7.33 4.78
CA GLN A 176 -1.44 -8.20 5.34
C GLN A 176 -0.04 -7.73 4.96
N GLY A 177 0.07 -7.07 3.81
CA GLY A 177 1.33 -6.53 3.33
C GLY A 177 1.17 -5.19 2.61
N ILE A 178 2.25 -4.43 2.59
CA ILE A 178 2.42 -3.18 1.83
C ILE A 178 3.54 -3.41 0.84
N VAL A 179 3.39 -3.01 -0.43
CA VAL A 179 4.49 -3.12 -1.41
C VAL A 179 5.71 -2.38 -0.90
N SER A 180 6.86 -3.04 -0.93
CA SER A 180 8.12 -2.40 -0.63
C SER A 180 8.99 -2.32 -1.89
N TYR A 181 9.49 -3.46 -2.37
CA TYR A 181 10.38 -3.51 -3.53
C TYR A 181 10.23 -4.80 -4.33
N GLY A 182 10.91 -4.88 -5.47
CA GLY A 182 10.98 -6.06 -6.32
C GLY A 182 12.05 -5.88 -7.38
N LEU A 183 12.17 -6.85 -8.28
CA LEU A 183 13.13 -6.76 -9.38
C LEU A 183 12.74 -5.62 -10.34
N SER A 184 13.74 -4.88 -10.83
CA SER A 184 13.56 -3.80 -11.82
C SER A 184 12.93 -4.29 -13.13
N SER A 185 13.12 -5.58 -13.45
CA SER A 185 12.49 -6.25 -14.60
C SER A 185 10.98 -6.48 -14.44
N ALA A 186 10.39 -6.09 -13.30
CA ALA A 186 9.00 -6.33 -12.92
C ALA A 186 8.59 -7.82 -12.96
N LYS A 187 9.58 -8.72 -12.89
CA LYS A 187 9.37 -10.16 -12.76
C LYS A 187 9.16 -10.51 -11.28
N PRO A 188 8.28 -11.49 -10.98
CA PRO A 188 8.17 -12.04 -9.63
C PRO A 188 9.52 -12.62 -9.16
N PRO A 189 9.77 -12.65 -7.84
CA PRO A 189 8.87 -12.19 -6.78
C PRO A 189 9.05 -10.71 -6.41
N ALA A 190 8.02 -10.17 -5.74
CA ALA A 190 8.01 -8.88 -5.08
C ALA A 190 8.00 -9.07 -3.56
N VAL A 191 8.57 -8.11 -2.85
CA VAL A 191 8.65 -8.07 -1.39
C VAL A 191 7.66 -7.06 -0.82
N PHE A 192 6.95 -7.47 0.21
CA PHE A 192 5.97 -6.64 0.91
C PHE A 192 6.40 -6.50 2.36
N THR A 193 6.25 -5.31 2.94
CA THR A 193 6.31 -5.13 4.39
C THR A 193 5.15 -5.86 5.03
N ARG A 194 5.42 -6.80 5.95
CA ARG A 194 4.39 -7.50 6.73
C ARG A 194 3.81 -6.54 7.75
N ILE A 195 2.49 -6.38 7.79
CA ILE A 195 1.85 -5.35 8.64
C ILE A 195 1.78 -5.77 10.11
N SER A 196 1.57 -7.07 10.40
CA SER A 196 1.30 -7.56 11.75
C SER A 196 2.36 -7.19 12.82
N PRO A 197 3.69 -7.16 12.54
CA PRO A 197 4.71 -6.73 13.51
C PRO A 197 4.63 -5.23 13.87
N TYR A 198 4.07 -4.40 12.99
CA TYR A 198 4.01 -2.95 13.18
C TYR A 198 2.73 -2.49 13.86
N ARG A 199 1.81 -3.41 14.21
CA ARG A 199 0.54 -3.07 14.87
C ARG A 199 0.73 -2.23 16.14
N PRO A 200 1.66 -2.56 17.07
CA PRO A 200 1.88 -1.72 18.25
C PRO A 200 2.22 -0.26 17.90
N TRP A 201 3.13 -0.05 16.94
CA TRP A 201 3.51 1.28 16.48
C TRP A 201 2.37 2.01 15.75
N ILE A 202 1.62 1.30 14.89
CA ILE A 202 0.46 1.88 14.21
C ILE A 202 -0.56 2.38 15.24
N ASP A 203 -0.88 1.55 16.22
CA ASP A 203 -1.90 1.88 17.23
C ASP A 203 -1.44 3.02 18.16
N GLU A 204 -0.15 3.09 18.49
CA GLU A 204 0.46 4.22 19.21
C GLU A 204 0.31 5.54 18.45
N VAL A 205 0.74 5.59 17.18
CA VAL A 205 0.62 6.80 16.35
C VAL A 205 -0.84 7.23 16.20
N LEU A 206 -1.76 6.28 15.97
CA LEU A 206 -3.19 6.54 15.87
C LEU A 206 -3.79 7.04 17.19
N LYS A 207 -3.33 6.57 18.35
CA LYS A 207 -3.85 7.01 19.65
C LYS A 207 -3.43 8.45 19.97
N GLU A 208 -2.22 8.83 19.59
CA GLU A 208 -1.64 10.14 19.89
C GLU A 208 -2.04 11.25 18.91
N ASN A 209 -2.75 10.93 17.82
CA ASN A 209 -3.03 11.86 16.72
C ASN A 209 -4.44 11.73 16.16
#